data_AF-A0A840PX76-F1
#
_entry.id   AF-A0A840PX76-F1
#
_cell.length_a   1.000
_cell.length_b   1.000
_cell.length_c   1.000
_cell.angle_alpha   90.00
_cell.angle_beta   90.00
_cell.angle_gamma   90.00
#
_symmetry.space_group_name_H-M   'P 1'
#
loop_
_entity.id
_entity.type
_entity.pdbx_description
1 polymer ?
#
loop_
_entity_poly.entity_id
_entity_poly.type
_entity_poly.pdbx_seq_one_letter_code
_entity_poly.pdbx_strand_id
1 'polypeptide(L)'
;MFPHAFASGTGEFVQLFEPTASVFEKEGIGHVVASFGTESGHVPYTVFMAKESYLKKNPEVAEKFTRAIKKAQDYVYEAPAEEVAKAIQPFFEDTDIELIAQVVERYRQQESYAKDPILDEEEWNNLQDIMDEAGELPMRMDYSKLVDTTFAEKVSK
;
A
#
# COMPACT_ATOMS: atom_id res chain seq x y z
N MET A 1 -19.20 1.22 -10.74
CA MET A 1 -20.54 1.79 -10.46
C MET A 1 -20.43 3.17 -9.80
N PHE A 2 -19.62 3.33 -8.75
CA PHE A 2 -19.43 4.62 -8.06
C PHE A 2 -18.81 5.77 -8.88
N PRO A 3 -17.81 5.56 -9.75
CA PRO A 3 -17.17 6.67 -10.49
C PRO A 3 -18.13 7.33 -11.50
N HIS A 4 -18.98 6.53 -12.16
CA HIS A 4 -19.95 7.05 -13.14
C HIS A 4 -21.10 7.80 -12.46
N ALA A 5 -21.54 7.37 -11.27
CA ALA A 5 -22.55 8.08 -10.51
C ALA A 5 -22.06 9.48 -10.11
N PHE A 6 -20.82 9.58 -9.60
CA PHE A 6 -20.17 10.86 -9.31
C PHE A 6 -20.01 11.72 -10.57
N ALA A 7 -19.46 11.16 -11.65
CA ALA A 7 -19.29 11.88 -12.92
C ALA A 7 -20.63 12.36 -13.52
N SER A 8 -21.73 11.66 -13.25
CA SER A 8 -23.09 12.07 -13.65
C SER A 8 -23.76 13.08 -12.69
N GLY A 9 -23.06 13.53 -11.64
CA GLY A 9 -23.56 14.48 -10.65
C GLY A 9 -24.43 13.88 -9.54
N THR A 10 -24.47 12.55 -9.41
CA THR A 10 -25.29 11.84 -8.41
C THR A 10 -24.46 11.47 -7.17
N GLY A 11 -23.75 12.44 -6.60
CA GLY A 11 -22.94 12.30 -5.39
C GLY A 11 -21.98 13.48 -5.20
N GLU A 12 -21.76 13.89 -3.95
CA GLU A 12 -20.86 15.01 -3.62
C GLU A 12 -19.39 14.57 -3.47
N PHE A 13 -19.15 13.30 -3.12
CA PHE A 13 -17.82 12.72 -2.95
C PHE A 13 -17.78 11.27 -3.46
N VAL A 14 -16.58 10.81 -3.85
CA VAL A 14 -16.31 9.42 -4.22
C VAL A 14 -14.91 9.02 -3.76
N GLN A 15 -14.78 7.82 -3.18
CA GLN A 15 -13.47 7.23 -2.88
C GLN A 15 -12.94 6.50 -4.13
N LEU A 16 -11.76 6.89 -4.59
CA LEU A 16 -11.12 6.33 -5.78
C LEU A 16 -9.67 5.95 -5.47
N PHE A 17 -9.20 4.85 -6.07
CA PHE A 17 -7.79 4.49 -6.09
C PHE A 17 -7.10 5.08 -7.32
N GLU A 18 -5.78 5.27 -7.25
CA GLU A 18 -5.00 5.58 -8.46
C GLU A 18 -4.98 4.40 -9.44
N PRO A 19 -4.89 4.65 -10.76
CA PRO A 19 -4.79 5.96 -11.43
C PRO A 19 -6.13 6.68 -11.63
N THR A 20 -7.25 6.11 -11.18
CA THR A 20 -8.60 6.61 -11.49
C THR A 20 -8.83 8.03 -10.95
N ALA A 21 -8.33 8.32 -9.74
CA ALA A 21 -8.39 9.67 -9.17
C ALA A 21 -7.67 10.70 -10.05
N SER A 22 -6.44 10.39 -10.51
CA SER A 22 -5.69 11.24 -11.44
C SER A 22 -6.42 11.48 -12.76
N VAL A 23 -7.06 10.45 -13.30
CA VAL A 23 -7.81 10.57 -14.56
C VAL A 23 -8.97 11.54 -14.38
N PHE A 24 -9.71 11.45 -13.27
CA PHE A 24 -10.83 12.36 -12.98
C PHE A 24 -10.38 13.81 -12.82
N GLU A 25 -9.24 14.05 -12.17
CA GLU A 25 -8.63 15.38 -12.07
C GLU A 25 -8.23 15.92 -13.43
N LYS A 26 -7.54 15.10 -14.24
CA LYS A 26 -7.08 15.48 -15.58
C LYS A 26 -8.24 15.80 -16.52
N GLU A 27 -9.35 15.07 -16.40
CA GLU A 27 -10.56 15.27 -17.21
C GLU A 27 -11.48 16.39 -16.67
N GLY A 28 -11.13 17.00 -15.52
CA GLY A 28 -11.92 18.06 -14.90
C GLY A 28 -13.26 17.60 -14.32
N ILE A 29 -13.42 16.30 -14.08
CA ILE A 29 -14.63 15.68 -13.52
C ILE A 29 -14.71 15.92 -12.01
N GLY A 30 -13.56 16.03 -11.34
CA GLY A 30 -13.46 16.30 -9.90
C GLY A 30 -12.06 16.75 -9.50
N HIS A 31 -11.84 16.95 -8.20
CA HIS A 31 -10.54 17.23 -7.62
C HIS A 31 -10.34 16.46 -6.31
N VAL A 32 -9.09 16.13 -5.98
CA VAL A 32 -8.76 15.45 -4.73
C VAL A 32 -8.87 16.47 -3.58
N VAL A 33 -9.81 16.23 -2.66
CA VAL A 33 -10.05 17.08 -1.48
C VAL A 33 -9.42 16.53 -0.20
N ALA A 34 -9.16 15.22 -0.16
CA ALA A 34 -8.54 14.53 0.97
C ALA A 34 -7.87 13.24 0.47
N SER A 35 -6.80 12.81 1.16
CA SER A 35 -6.11 11.54 0.90
C SER A 35 -6.21 10.66 2.13
N PHE A 36 -6.90 9.52 2.03
CA PHE A 36 -6.97 8.58 3.16
C PHE A 36 -5.59 8.10 3.59
N GLY A 37 -4.62 7.96 2.68
CA GLY A 37 -3.25 7.58 3.06
C GLY A 37 -2.56 8.64 3.94
N THR A 38 -2.91 9.92 3.75
CA THR A 38 -2.41 10.99 4.62
C THR A 38 -3.17 11.03 5.95
N GLU A 39 -4.50 10.86 5.91
CA GLU A 39 -5.35 10.95 7.11
C GLU A 39 -5.26 9.73 8.03
N SER A 40 -5.00 8.53 7.50
CA SER A 40 -4.87 7.30 8.30
C SER A 40 -3.56 7.21 9.07
N GLY A 41 -2.58 8.05 8.73
CA GLY A 41 -1.20 7.88 9.18
C GLY A 41 -0.61 6.54 8.71
N HIS A 42 0.42 6.08 9.43
CA HIS A 42 1.12 4.84 9.12
C HIS A 42 0.24 3.64 9.51
N VAL A 43 -0.20 2.88 8.51
CA VAL A 43 -1.02 1.68 8.68
C VAL A 43 -0.53 0.58 7.75
N PRO A 44 -0.58 -0.70 8.20
CA PRO A 44 -0.18 -1.82 7.37
C PRO A 44 -1.26 -2.20 6.36
N TYR A 45 -1.36 -1.40 5.31
CA TYR A 45 -2.40 -1.55 4.29
C TYR A 45 -2.28 -2.84 3.49
N THR A 46 -1.06 -3.25 3.14
CA THR A 46 -0.78 -4.51 2.43
C THR A 46 0.23 -5.34 3.20
N VAL A 47 -0.19 -6.54 3.59
CA VAL A 47 0.64 -7.50 4.34
C VAL A 47 0.68 -8.85 3.63
N PHE A 48 1.80 -9.56 3.77
CA PHE A 48 1.93 -10.94 3.29
C PHE A 48 1.85 -11.89 4.48
N MET A 49 0.98 -12.88 4.39
CA MET A 49 0.75 -13.85 5.46
C MET A 49 0.97 -15.28 4.97
N ALA A 50 1.51 -16.12 5.84
CA ALA A 50 1.62 -17.56 5.62
C ALA A 50 1.30 -18.30 6.91
N LYS A 51 0.96 -19.59 6.81
CA LYS A 51 0.78 -20.43 7.99
C LYS A 51 2.09 -20.50 8.77
N GLU A 52 2.02 -20.39 10.09
CA GLU A 52 3.18 -20.54 10.98
C GLU A 52 3.94 -21.86 10.71
N SER A 53 3.20 -22.95 10.46
CA SER A 53 3.78 -24.25 10.09
C SER A 53 4.56 -24.24 8.78
N TYR A 54 4.18 -23.40 7.81
CA TYR A 54 4.92 -23.21 6.57
C TYR A 54 6.21 -22.43 6.83
N LEU A 55 6.14 -21.34 7.60
CA LEU A 55 7.30 -20.50 7.93
C LEU A 55 8.36 -21.30 8.70
N LYS A 56 7.94 -22.11 9.69
CA LYS A 56 8.83 -23.01 10.44
C LYS A 56 9.49 -24.08 9.56
N LYS A 57 8.76 -24.60 8.58
CA LYS A 57 9.27 -25.64 7.66
C LYS A 57 10.17 -25.08 6.57
N ASN A 58 9.95 -23.83 6.15
CA ASN A 58 10.63 -23.21 5.01
C ASN A 58 11.25 -21.84 5.35
N PRO A 59 12.08 -21.74 6.42
CA PRO A 59 12.59 -20.45 6.88
C PRO A 59 13.46 -19.75 5.83
N GLU A 60 14.22 -20.49 5.02
CA GLU A 60 15.02 -19.91 3.94
C GLU A 60 14.17 -19.30 2.82
N VAL A 61 13.00 -19.89 2.53
CA VAL A 61 12.10 -19.37 1.50
C VAL A 61 11.46 -18.08 2.00
N ALA A 62 11.02 -18.06 3.25
CA ALA A 62 10.49 -16.86 3.89
C ALA A 62 11.54 -15.74 3.87
N GLU A 63 12.77 -16.00 4.28
CA GLU A 63 13.85 -15.00 4.26
C GLU A 63 14.15 -14.48 2.85
N LYS A 64 14.25 -15.37 1.85
CA LYS A 64 14.48 -14.96 0.45
C LYS A 64 13.34 -14.11 -0.10
N PHE A 65 12.10 -14.45 0.22
CA PHE A 65 10.92 -13.68 -0.16
C PHE A 65 10.94 -12.29 0.50
N THR A 66 11.12 -12.23 1.82
CA THR A 66 11.19 -10.95 2.55
C THR A 66 12.33 -10.08 2.04
N ARG A 67 13.48 -10.67 1.69
CA ARG A 67 14.61 -9.94 1.06
C ARG A 67 14.26 -9.38 -0.31
N ALA A 68 13.46 -10.09 -1.11
CA ALA A 68 12.98 -9.60 -2.39
C ALA A 68 12.02 -8.41 -2.19
N ILE A 69 11.15 -8.47 -1.19
CA ILE A 69 10.26 -7.35 -0.82
C ILE A 69 11.08 -6.13 -0.39
N LYS A 70 12.07 -6.28 0.52
CA LYS A 70 12.96 -5.17 0.93
C LYS A 70 13.61 -4.50 -0.28
N LYS A 71 14.17 -5.30 -1.20
CA LYS A 71 14.79 -4.77 -2.42
C LYS A 71 13.80 -4.03 -3.32
N ALA A 72 12.56 -4.52 -3.41
CA ALA A 72 11.52 -3.84 -4.19
C ALA A 72 11.10 -2.52 -3.52
N GLN A 73 10.98 -2.49 -2.18
CA GLN A 73 10.71 -1.28 -1.41
C GLN A 73 11.80 -0.23 -1.65
N ASP A 74 13.07 -0.64 -1.54
CA ASP A 74 14.22 0.25 -1.82
C ASP A 74 14.21 0.74 -3.27
N TYR A 75 14.04 -0.17 -4.23
CA TYR A 75 13.99 0.18 -5.65
C TYR A 75 12.88 1.20 -5.96
N VAL A 76 11.71 1.00 -5.36
CA VAL A 76 10.58 1.92 -5.52
C VAL A 76 10.86 3.28 -4.90
N TYR A 77 11.80 3.47 -3.98
CA TYR A 77 12.16 4.83 -3.51
C TYR A 77 13.40 5.42 -4.19
N GLU A 78 14.37 4.58 -4.55
CA GLU A 78 15.68 5.03 -5.03
C GLU A 78 15.77 5.22 -6.55
N ALA A 79 15.04 4.42 -7.33
CA ALA A 79 15.09 4.50 -8.79
C ALA A 79 14.30 5.71 -9.34
N PRO A 80 14.58 6.21 -10.54
CA PRO A 80 13.70 7.16 -11.21
C PRO A 80 12.28 6.60 -11.38
N ALA A 81 11.25 7.43 -11.23
CA ALA A 81 9.85 7.00 -11.31
C ALA A 81 9.53 6.36 -12.67
N GLU A 82 10.19 6.83 -13.74
CA GLU A 82 10.07 6.31 -15.10
C GLU A 82 10.66 4.89 -15.23
N GLU A 83 11.70 4.55 -14.47
CA GLU A 83 12.25 3.19 -14.46
C GLU A 83 11.32 2.23 -13.73
N VAL A 84 10.78 2.65 -12.59
CA VAL A 84 9.77 1.88 -11.87
C VAL A 84 8.53 1.68 -12.75
N ALA A 85 8.07 2.73 -13.42
CA ALA A 85 6.94 2.66 -14.35
C ALA A 85 7.17 1.64 -15.47
N LYS A 86 8.37 1.62 -16.08
CA LYS A 86 8.74 0.61 -17.08
C LYS A 86 8.72 -0.81 -16.51
N ALA A 87 9.20 -0.99 -15.28
CA ALA A 87 9.25 -2.30 -14.64
C ALA A 87 7.85 -2.87 -14.36
N ILE A 88 6.86 -2.01 -14.09
CA ILE A 88 5.49 -2.43 -13.77
C ILE A 88 4.48 -2.28 -14.92
N GLN A 89 4.84 -1.58 -16.01
CA GLN A 89 3.96 -1.37 -17.17
C GLN A 89 3.28 -2.65 -17.70
N PRO A 90 3.94 -3.83 -17.77
CA PRO A 90 3.27 -5.05 -18.22
C PRO A 90 2.05 -5.48 -17.38
N PHE A 91 1.89 -4.94 -16.16
CA PHE A 91 0.73 -5.19 -15.30
C PHE A 91 -0.40 -4.16 -15.47
N PHE A 92 -0.18 -3.12 -16.29
CA PHE A 92 -1.10 -2.00 -16.53
C PHE A 92 -1.23 -1.72 -18.04
N GLU A 93 -1.64 -2.73 -18.81
CA GLU A 93 -1.64 -2.69 -20.29
C GLU A 93 -2.41 -1.50 -20.89
N ASP A 94 -3.47 -1.05 -20.21
CA ASP A 94 -4.33 0.06 -20.66
C ASP A 94 -3.94 1.44 -20.09
N THR A 95 -2.81 1.54 -19.37
CA THR A 95 -2.38 2.79 -18.71
C THR A 95 -1.14 3.37 -19.37
N ASP A 96 -1.19 4.66 -19.69
CA ASP A 96 -0.05 5.38 -20.24
C ASP A 96 1.16 5.36 -19.28
N ILE A 97 2.36 5.11 -19.80
CA ILE A 97 3.57 4.99 -18.99
C ILE A 97 3.91 6.29 -18.22
N GLU A 98 3.61 7.45 -18.80
CA GLU A 98 3.79 8.74 -18.14
C GLU A 98 2.83 8.87 -16.96
N LEU A 99 1.60 8.37 -17.09
CA LEU A 99 0.62 8.34 -15.99
C LEU A 99 1.06 7.38 -14.88
N ILE A 100 1.62 6.22 -15.23
CA ILE A 100 2.18 5.28 -14.25
C ILE A 100 3.33 5.96 -13.46
N ALA A 101 4.24 6.64 -14.15
CA ALA A 101 5.35 7.35 -13.51
C ALA A 101 4.85 8.47 -12.57
N GLN A 102 3.83 9.22 -12.98
CA GLN A 102 3.19 10.24 -12.12
C GLN A 102 2.57 9.63 -10.85
N VAL A 103 1.90 8.48 -10.96
CA VAL A 103 1.32 7.78 -9.81
C VAL A 103 2.40 7.26 -8.88
N VAL A 104 3.47 6.67 -9.41
CA VAL A 104 4.64 6.23 -8.62
C VAL A 104 5.22 7.40 -7.82
N GLU A 105 5.44 8.54 -8.47
CA GLU A 105 5.98 9.74 -7.80
C GLU A 105 5.03 10.27 -6.72
N ARG A 106 3.72 10.31 -6.99
CA ARG A 106 2.73 10.73 -6.00
C ARG A 106 2.75 9.84 -4.75
N TYR A 107 2.74 8.51 -4.93
CA TYR A 107 2.76 7.57 -3.82
C TYR A 107 4.09 7.60 -3.03
N ARG A 108 5.22 7.89 -3.70
CA ARG A 108 6.49 8.16 -2.99
C ARG A 108 6.41 9.39 -2.11
N GLN A 109 5.90 10.51 -2.64
CA GLN A 109 5.79 11.78 -1.91
C GLN A 109 4.85 11.68 -0.71
N GLN A 110 3.84 10.81 -0.79
CA GLN A 110 2.90 10.51 0.28
C GLN A 110 3.41 9.43 1.25
N GLU A 111 4.60 8.87 1.01
CA GLU A 111 5.15 7.73 1.73
C GLU A 111 4.21 6.51 1.79
N SER A 112 3.40 6.30 0.74
CA SER A 112 2.41 5.23 0.69
C SER A 112 3.02 3.83 0.55
N TYR A 113 4.28 3.74 0.09
CA TYR A 113 5.03 2.49 0.08
C TYR A 113 5.75 2.32 1.41
N ALA A 114 5.60 1.18 2.08
CA ALA A 114 6.40 0.88 3.26
C ALA A 114 7.90 0.91 2.89
N LYS A 115 8.72 1.60 3.71
CA LYS A 115 10.17 1.77 3.48
C LYS A 115 10.99 0.54 3.87
N ASP A 116 10.41 -0.32 4.68
CA ASP A 116 10.99 -1.59 5.09
C ASP A 116 9.89 -2.64 5.32
N PRO A 117 10.24 -3.94 5.40
CA PRO A 117 9.26 -5.01 5.54
C PRO A 117 8.90 -5.29 7.00
N ILE A 118 9.27 -4.42 7.95
CA ILE A 118 8.97 -4.58 9.36
C ILE A 118 7.57 -4.05 9.58
N LEU A 119 6.66 -4.95 9.94
CA LEU A 119 5.37 -4.57 10.47
C LEU A 119 5.56 -4.18 11.94
N ASP A 120 5.59 -2.92 12.32
CA ASP A 120 5.83 -2.50 13.71
C ASP A 120 4.56 -2.49 14.59
N GLU A 121 4.75 -2.39 15.91
CA GLU A 121 3.65 -2.44 16.87
C GLU A 121 2.82 -1.15 16.89
N GLU A 122 3.40 0.00 16.51
CA GLU A 122 2.70 1.28 16.44
C GLU A 122 1.68 1.25 15.29
N GLU A 123 2.11 0.88 14.09
CA GLU A 123 1.20 0.79 12.93
C GLU A 123 0.15 -0.33 13.08
N TRP A 124 0.51 -1.42 13.76
CA TRP A 124 -0.44 -2.47 14.14
C TRP A 124 -1.54 -1.94 15.05
N ASN A 125 -1.17 -1.16 16.07
CA ASN A 125 -2.13 -0.59 17.00
C ASN A 125 -2.97 0.51 16.33
N ASN A 126 -2.38 1.33 15.47
CA ASN A 126 -3.11 2.34 14.71
C ASN A 126 -4.20 1.71 13.81
N LEU A 127 -3.91 0.60 13.13
CA LEU A 127 -4.94 -0.14 12.38
C LEU A 127 -6.09 -0.61 13.29
N GLN A 128 -5.75 -1.15 14.47
CA GLN A 128 -6.77 -1.61 15.41
C GLN A 128 -7.62 -0.45 15.93
N ASP A 129 -7.01 0.71 16.22
CA ASP A 129 -7.72 1.92 16.65
C ASP A 129 -8.74 2.37 15.59
N ILE A 130 -8.32 2.43 14.32
CA ILE A 130 -9.22 2.77 13.20
C ILE A 130 -10.39 1.79 13.09
N MET A 131 -10.13 0.47 13.17
CA MET A 131 -11.18 -0.54 13.08
C MET A 131 -12.13 -0.53 14.29
N ASP A 132 -11.60 -0.23 15.48
CA ASP A 132 -12.36 -0.12 16.73
C ASP A 132 -13.27 1.13 16.71
N GLU A 133 -12.74 2.28 16.26
CA GLU A 133 -13.51 3.51 16.06
C GLU A 133 -14.63 3.35 15.01
N ALA A 134 -14.37 2.56 13.96
CA ALA A 134 -15.38 2.21 12.96
C ALA A 134 -16.44 1.21 13.47
N GLY A 135 -16.22 0.58 14.62
CA GLY A 135 -17.08 -0.48 15.15
C GLY A 135 -16.93 -1.82 14.41
N GLU A 136 -15.86 -1.99 13.64
CA GLU A 136 -15.59 -3.14 12.77
C GLU A 136 -14.56 -4.11 13.39
N LEU A 137 -14.04 -3.86 14.60
CA LEU A 137 -13.12 -4.72 15.32
C LEU A 137 -13.83 -5.46 16.46
N PRO A 138 -14.17 -6.77 16.31
CA PRO A 138 -14.83 -7.52 17.38
C PRO A 138 -13.95 -7.72 18.62
N MET A 139 -12.63 -7.76 18.44
CA MET A 139 -11.65 -7.97 19.49
C MET A 139 -10.26 -7.50 19.02
N ARG A 140 -9.53 -6.84 19.91
CA ARG A 140 -8.11 -6.51 19.70
C ARG A 140 -7.23 -7.76 19.79
N MET A 141 -6.22 -7.82 18.94
CA MET A 141 -5.28 -8.91 18.81
C MET A 141 -3.89 -8.48 19.25
N ASP A 142 -3.26 -9.31 20.09
CA ASP A 142 -1.88 -9.08 20.52
C ASP A 142 -0.93 -9.15 19.32
N TYR A 143 -0.07 -8.15 19.16
CA TYR A 143 0.90 -8.04 18.07
C TYR A 143 1.71 -9.32 17.88
N SER A 144 2.33 -9.82 18.97
CA SER A 144 3.19 -11.02 18.95
C SER A 144 2.48 -12.33 18.62
N LYS A 145 1.14 -12.37 18.57
CA LYS A 145 0.38 -13.56 18.17
C LYS A 145 0.27 -13.69 16.65
N LEU A 146 0.26 -12.57 15.93
CA LEU A 146 0.02 -12.54 14.49
C LEU A 146 1.21 -12.02 13.69
N VAL A 147 2.15 -11.35 14.35
CA VAL A 147 3.30 -10.71 13.72
C VAL A 147 4.59 -11.39 14.14
N ASP A 148 5.40 -11.78 13.15
CA ASP A 148 6.76 -12.31 13.31
C ASP A 148 7.74 -11.48 12.46
N THR A 149 8.50 -10.60 13.09
CA THR A 149 9.48 -9.72 12.44
C THR A 149 10.83 -10.39 12.20
N THR A 150 11.02 -11.65 12.60
CA THR A 150 12.33 -12.32 12.57
C THR A 150 12.98 -12.29 11.19
N PHE A 151 12.19 -12.49 10.12
CA PHE A 151 12.71 -12.45 8.75
C PHE A 151 12.94 -11.02 8.25
N ALA A 152 12.04 -10.09 8.60
CA ALA A 152 12.14 -8.69 8.22
C ALA A 152 13.40 -8.04 8.83
N GLU A 153 13.62 -8.21 10.13
CA GLU A 153 14.80 -7.69 10.82
C GLU A 153 16.13 -8.26 10.29
N LYS A 154 16.13 -9.50 9.79
CA LYS A 154 17.32 -10.12 9.20
C LYS A 154 17.71 -9.53 7.85
N VAL A 155 16.75 -9.00 7.09
CA VAL A 155 17.01 -8.46 5.74
C VAL A 155 17.16 -6.94 5.74
N SER A 156 16.75 -6.28 6.82
CA SER A 156 16.85 -4.82 7.03
C SER A 156 18.14 -4.38 7.74
N LYS A 157 18.98 -5.33 8.19
CA LYS A 157 20.35 -5.09 8.67
C LYS A 157 21.36 -5.16 7.53
#